data_AF-A0A5N9I9H2-F1
#
_entry.id   AF-A0A5N9I9H2-F1
#
_cell.length_a   1.000
_cell.length_b   1.000
_cell.length_c   1.000
_cell.angle_alpha   90.00
_cell.angle_beta   90.00
_cell.angle_gamma   90.00
#
_symmetry.space_group_name_H-M   'P 1'
#
loop_
_entity.id
_entity.type
_entity.pdbx_description
1 polymer ?
#
loop_
_entity_poly.entity_id
_entity_poly.type
_entity_poly.pdbx_seq_one_letter_code
_entity_poly.pdbx_strand_id
1 'polypeptide(L)' 'MECKKGTSAMLEWRSRYLSEGSLEEDQYDQALRCAESLEQTGVISAQEWIELVKAANVALLSVR' A
#
# COMPACT_ATOMS: atom_id res chain seq x y z
N MET A 1 6.02 -21.70 -5.32
CA MET A 1 5.42 -20.70 -6.24
C MET A 1 4.77 -19.62 -5.39
N GLU A 2 5.52 -18.62 -4.95
CA GLU A 2 5.04 -17.65 -3.93
C GLU A 2 5.00 -16.21 -4.45
N CYS A 3 5.69 -15.91 -5.56
CA CYS A 3 5.76 -14.56 -6.15
C CYS A 3 4.41 -14.02 -6.68
N LYS A 4 3.39 -14.85 -6.89
CA LYS A 4 2.12 -14.40 -7.51
C LYS A 4 1.13 -13.78 -6.50
N LYS A 5 1.27 -14.10 -5.21
CA LYS A 5 0.34 -13.63 -4.17
C LYS A 5 0.65 -12.19 -3.75
N GLY A 6 1.93 -11.88 -3.53
CA GLY A 6 2.37 -10.53 -3.16
C GLY A 6 2.00 -9.48 -4.20
N THR A 7 2.26 -9.78 -5.48
CA THR A 7 1.92 -8.86 -6.58
C THR A 7 0.43 -8.56 -6.67
N SER A 8 -0.43 -9.55 -6.44
CA SER A 8 -1.89 -9.35 -6.47
C SER A 8 -2.37 -8.51 -5.29
N ALA A 9 -1.84 -8.76 -4.09
CA ALA A 9 -2.18 -8.00 -2.90
C ALA A 9 -1.69 -6.53 -2.98
N MET A 10 -0.51 -6.30 -3.55
CA MET A 10 -0.02 -4.95 -3.83
C MET A 10 -0.92 -4.20 -4.81
N LEU A 11 -1.38 -4.88 -5.87
CA LEU A 11 -2.29 -4.29 -6.86
C LEU A 11 -3.63 -3.94 -6.23
N GLU A 12 -4.20 -4.83 -5.43
CA GLU A 12 -5.44 -4.59 -4.71
C GLU A 12 -5.31 -3.41 -3.75
N TRP A 13 -4.25 -3.37 -2.93
CA TRP A 13 -3.97 -2.26 -2.03
C TRP A 13 -3.85 -0.93 -2.79
N ARG A 14 -3.09 -0.92 -3.90
CA ARG A 14 -2.91 0.29 -4.73
C ARG A 14 -4.24 0.73 -5.34
N SER A 15 -5.05 -0.21 -5.82
CA SER A 15 -6.39 0.11 -6.33
C SER A 15 -7.33 0.62 -5.24
N ARG A 16 -7.15 0.18 -4.00
CA ARG A 16 -8.02 0.59 -2.90
C ARG A 16 -7.69 1.98 -2.36
N TYR A 17 -6.40 2.32 -2.29
CA TYR A 17 -5.94 3.55 -1.63
C TYR A 17 -5.41 4.61 -2.60
N LEU A 18 -4.97 4.24 -3.81
CA LEU A 18 -4.38 5.17 -4.78
C LEU A 18 -5.25 5.43 -6.02
N SER A 19 -6.47 4.88 -6.08
CA SER A 19 -7.34 5.05 -7.28
C SER A 19 -7.84 6.49 -7.47
N GLU A 20 -8.08 7.24 -6.40
CA GLU A 20 -8.56 8.63 -6.49
C GLU A 20 -7.42 9.66 -6.62
N GLY A 21 -6.16 9.21 -6.73
CA GLY A 21 -5.00 10.06 -7.03
C GLY A 21 -4.53 10.98 -5.91
N SER A 22 -5.34 11.15 -4.85
CA SER A 22 -4.99 11.87 -3.63
C SER A 22 -5.46 11.07 -2.42
N LEU A 23 -4.64 11.07 -1.37
CA LEU A 23 -4.96 10.43 -0.10
C LEU A 23 -5.25 11.50 0.95
N GLU A 24 -6.38 11.37 1.63
CA GLU A 24 -6.63 12.10 2.88
C GLU A 24 -5.81 11.49 4.02
N GLU A 25 -5.60 12.24 5.11
CA GLU A 25 -4.81 11.77 6.27
C GLU A 25 -5.37 10.47 6.87
N ASP A 26 -6.69 10.32 6.94
CA ASP A 26 -7.36 9.10 7.43
C ASP A 26 -7.14 7.92 6.48
N GLN A 27 -7.27 8.15 5.17
CA GLN A 27 -7.02 7.13 4.17
C GLN A 27 -5.55 6.70 4.16
N TYR A 28 -4.63 7.64 4.41
CA TYR A 28 -3.21 7.38 4.52
C TYR A 28 -2.89 6.50 5.75
N ASP A 29 -3.44 6.79 6.93
CA ASP A 29 -3.29 5.91 8.12
C ASP A 29 -3.83 4.51 7.83
N GLN A 30 -5.02 4.43 7.23
CA GLN A 30 -5.64 3.16 6.87
C GLN A 30 -4.78 2.37 5.86
N ALA A 31 -4.20 3.06 4.88
CA ALA A 31 -3.30 2.48 3.89
C ALA A 31 -2.06 1.89 4.55
N LEU A 32 -1.42 2.62 5.47
CA LEU A 32 -0.25 2.14 6.23
C LEU A 32 -0.56 0.90 7.05
N ARG A 33 -1.65 0.92 7.83
CA ARG A 33 -2.07 -0.22 8.67
C ARG A 33 -2.38 -1.45 7.82
N CYS A 34 -3.01 -1.25 6.68
CA CYS A 34 -3.32 -2.33 5.76
C CYS A 34 -2.05 -2.91 5.13
N ALA A 35 -1.07 -2.08 4.76
CA ALA A 35 0.21 -2.52 4.22
C ALA A 35 1.04 -3.28 5.27
N GLU A 36 1.06 -2.82 6.53
CA GLU A 36 1.71 -3.50 7.65
C GLU A 36 1.08 -4.87 7.91
N SER A 37 -0.25 -4.97 7.89
CA SER A 37 -0.93 -6.27 8.04
C SER A 37 -0.58 -7.26 6.92
N LEU A 38 -0.37 -6.80 5.68
CA LEU A 38 0.05 -7.67 4.57
C LEU A 38 1.46 -8.22 4.77
N GLU A 39 2.35 -7.42 5.36
CA GLU A 39 3.73 -7.85 5.67
C GLU A 39 3.75 -8.83 6.85
N GLN A 40 3.04 -8.52 7.93
CA GLN A 40 2.95 -9.39 9.11
C GLN A 40 2.32 -10.75 8.81
N THR A 41 1.40 -10.80 7.85
CA THR A 41 0.77 -12.06 7.39
C THR A 41 1.62 -12.82 6.36
N GLY A 42 2.78 -12.28 5.97
CA GLY A 42 3.69 -12.87 5.00
C GLY A 42 3.15 -12.85 3.56
N VAL A 43 2.13 -12.04 3.28
CA VAL A 43 1.57 -11.91 1.92
C VAL A 43 2.49 -11.11 1.02
N ILE A 44 3.15 -10.10 1.57
CA ILE A 44 4.17 -9.28 0.90
C ILE A 44 5.47 -9.29 1.72
N SER A 45 6.60 -9.06 1.05
CA SER A 45 7.89 -8.90 1.74
C SER A 45 8.04 -7.49 2.34
N ALA A 46 8.94 -7.33 3.31
CA ALA A 46 9.29 -6.01 3.87
C ALA A 46 9.70 -4.99 2.79
N GLN A 47 10.36 -5.43 1.71
CA GLN A 47 10.71 -4.56 0.59
C GLN A 47 9.48 -4.10 -0.21
N GLU A 48 8.50 -4.97 -0.40
CA GLU A 48 7.22 -4.62 -1.05
C GLU A 48 6.40 -3.67 -0.17
N TRP A 49 6.39 -3.90 1.15
CA TRP A 49 5.78 -2.99 2.12
C TRP A 49 6.35 -1.58 2.03
N ILE A 50 7.68 -1.45 1.98
CA ILE A 50 8.36 -0.15 1.82
C ILE A 50 7.89 0.56 0.53
N GLU A 51 7.72 -0.17 -0.57
CA GLU A 51 7.25 0.41 -1.83
C GLU A 51 5.78 0.89 -1.74
N LEU A 52 4.91 0.17 -1.02
CA LEU A 52 3.54 0.62 -0.76
C LEU A 52 3.51 1.90 0.09
N VAL A 53 4.30 1.94 1.17
CA VAL A 53 4.41 3.11 2.05
C VAL A 53 4.93 4.33 1.28
N LYS A 54 5.93 4.16 0.41
CA LYS A 54 6.38 5.24 -0.48
C LYS A 54 5.29 5.72 -1.42
N ALA A 55 4.51 4.81 -2.01
CA ALA A 55 3.43 5.18 -2.92
C ALA A 55 2.31 5.96 -2.19
N ALA A 56 1.94 5.56 -0.97
CA ALA A 56 1.03 6.32 -0.13
C ALA A 56 1.58 7.72 0.22
N ASN A 57 2.86 7.82 0.58
CA ASN A 57 3.51 9.10 0.86
C ASN A 57 3.46 10.05 -0.34
N VAL A 58 3.72 9.54 -1.54
CA VAL A 58 3.63 10.34 -2.77
C VAL A 58 2.21 10.83 -3.01
N ALA A 59 1.20 9.96 -2.83
CA ALA A 59 -0.20 10.34 -3.02
C ALA A 59 -0.71 11.33 -1.96
N LEU A 60 -0.25 11.22 -0.71
CA LEU A 60 -0.53 12.22 0.34
C LEU A 60 0.11 13.57 0.00
N LEU A 61 1.39 13.57 -0.42
CA LEU A 61 2.10 14.80 -0.77
C LEU A 61 1.62 15.44 -2.08
N SER A 62 0.93 14.68 -2.93
CA SER A 62 0.34 15.17 -4.18
C SER A 62 -0.94 15.98 -3.98
N VAL A 63 -1.51 16.04 -2.76
CA VAL A 63 -2.73 16.79 -2.43
C VAL A 63 -2.45 18.30 -2.20
N ARG A 64 -1.51 18.88 -2.96
CA ARG A 64 -1.11 20.29 -2.85
C ARG A 64 -1.79 21.19 -3.87
#